data_AF-A0A6A6R5U6-F1
#
_entry.id   AF-A0A6A6R5U6-F1
#
_cell.length_a   1.000
_cell.length_b   1.000
_cell.length_c   1.000
_cell.angle_alpha   90.00
_cell.angle_beta   90.00
_cell.angle_gamma   90.00
#
_symmetry.space_group_name_H-M   'P 1'
#
loop_
_entity.id
_entity.type
_entity.pdbx_description
1 polymer ?
#
loop_
_entity_poly.entity_id
_entity_poly.type
_entity_poly.pdbx_seq_one_letter_code
_entity_poly.pdbx_strand_id
1 'polypeptide(L)'
;MSRKRTRAPSPPFEDIYSSIFRSGEVEERGSTFVGVFSASVPAKQLQKLPDFKGPRVADYANHKIAAWRKPSRQRSIVPNAPPIMETGHDDDGEQWAGKRLEKVLNDLEVEGSVVVARWMKGGNIGPVRFTHMETVAKQAVQKFLDAVEEGKQSEARKRKKVEEEAALHRLRNRLRARDQNIATMRQLLADKTAFLADTDPVPPTPSKTPDYDTMEKPALDRINKARDASVTFILAKLEDVDKKLE
;
A
#
# COMPACT_ATOMS: atom_id res chain seq x y z
N MET A 1 9.62 -35.64 15.45
CA MET A 1 8.90 -35.65 14.16
C MET A 1 8.98 -34.27 13.54
N SER A 2 9.87 -34.07 12.57
CA SER A 2 10.12 -32.77 11.93
C SER A 2 8.93 -32.37 11.04
N ARG A 3 8.21 -31.30 11.40
CA ARG A 3 7.12 -30.75 10.58
C ARG A 3 7.72 -30.14 9.32
N LYS A 4 7.73 -30.90 8.22
CA LYS A 4 8.02 -30.37 6.87
C LYS A 4 7.02 -29.26 6.57
N ARG A 5 7.46 -28.00 6.55
CA ARG A 5 6.64 -26.87 6.09
C ARG A 5 6.27 -27.13 4.63
N THR A 6 4.97 -27.11 4.35
CA THR A 6 4.41 -27.07 3.00
C THR A 6 4.95 -25.84 2.28
N ARG A 7 5.59 -26.08 1.14
CA ARG A 7 6.05 -25.05 0.21
C ARG A 7 4.81 -24.26 -0.23
N ALA A 8 4.83 -22.93 -0.09
CA ALA A 8 3.73 -22.10 -0.60
C ALA A 8 3.48 -22.45 -2.08
N PRO A 9 2.22 -22.51 -2.53
CA PRO A 9 1.91 -22.81 -3.93
C PRO A 9 2.59 -21.76 -4.81
N SER A 10 3.28 -22.24 -5.85
CA SER A 10 3.86 -21.39 -6.89
C SER A 10 2.75 -20.48 -7.45
N PRO A 11 2.98 -19.18 -7.61
CA PRO A 11 2.00 -18.31 -8.28
C PRO A 11 1.69 -18.83 -9.69
N PRO A 12 0.46 -18.64 -10.20
CA PRO A 12 0.10 -18.92 -11.59
C PRO A 12 1.09 -18.25 -12.56
N PHE A 13 1.36 -18.91 -13.69
CA PHE A 13 2.39 -18.49 -14.65
C PHE A 13 2.13 -17.10 -15.28
N GLU A 14 0.87 -16.62 -15.27
CA GLU A 14 0.47 -15.29 -15.74
C GLU A 14 0.86 -14.15 -14.78
N ASP A 15 0.82 -14.39 -13.46
CA ASP A 15 1.22 -13.39 -12.45
C ASP A 15 2.73 -13.10 -12.47
N ILE A 16 3.52 -14.07 -12.93
CA ILE A 16 4.98 -13.99 -13.01
C ILE A 16 5.39 -12.82 -13.90
N TYR A 17 4.75 -12.62 -15.05
CA TYR A 17 5.12 -11.57 -16.00
C TYR A 17 4.71 -10.16 -15.57
N SER A 18 3.65 -10.03 -14.77
CA SER A 18 3.23 -8.75 -14.18
C SER A 18 4.22 -8.23 -13.12
N SER A 19 5.00 -9.15 -12.52
CA SER A 19 5.99 -8.86 -11.47
C SER A 19 7.43 -8.67 -12.00
N ILE A 20 7.58 -8.50 -13.31
CA ILE A 20 8.87 -8.36 -13.99
C ILE A 20 9.02 -6.95 -14.55
N PHE A 21 10.06 -6.25 -14.09
CA PHE A 21 10.36 -4.87 -14.45
C PHE A 21 11.51 -4.84 -15.45
N ARG A 22 11.33 -4.10 -16.55
CA ARG A 22 12.27 -4.05 -17.67
C ARG A 22 12.84 -2.65 -17.79
N SER A 23 14.15 -2.55 -17.90
CA SER A 23 14.86 -1.30 -18.23
C SER A 23 14.57 -0.79 -19.65
N GLY A 24 15.12 0.36 -20.01
CA GLY A 24 15.23 0.76 -21.41
C GLY A 24 16.32 -0.03 -22.12
N GLU A 25 16.23 -0.08 -23.45
CA GLU A 25 17.28 -0.65 -24.29
C GLU A 25 18.45 0.32 -24.44
N VAL A 26 19.67 -0.17 -24.27
CA VAL A 26 20.89 0.61 -24.49
C VAL A 26 21.70 -0.06 -25.60
N GLU A 27 21.99 0.68 -26.66
CA GLU A 27 22.84 0.24 -27.74
C GLU A 27 24.18 0.99 -27.72
N GLU A 28 25.29 0.25 -27.80
CA GLU A 28 26.64 0.80 -27.89
C GLU A 28 27.47 -0.08 -28.84
N ARG A 29 27.97 0.51 -29.93
CA ARG A 29 28.89 -0.14 -30.90
C ARG A 29 28.44 -1.54 -31.33
N GLY A 30 27.15 -1.71 -31.64
CA GLY A 30 26.57 -2.98 -32.07
C GLY A 30 26.32 -3.99 -30.95
N SER A 31 26.50 -3.59 -29.68
CA SER A 31 26.01 -4.35 -28.53
C SER A 31 24.75 -3.72 -27.96
N THR A 32 23.74 -4.54 -27.70
CA THR A 32 22.47 -4.12 -27.09
C THR A 32 22.37 -4.70 -25.69
N PHE A 33 21.89 -3.91 -24.73
CA PHE A 33 21.74 -4.27 -23.33
C PHE A 33 20.31 -4.05 -22.86
N VAL A 34 19.73 -5.06 -22.20
CA VAL A 34 18.43 -4.95 -21.55
C VAL A 34 18.52 -5.62 -20.17
N GLY A 35 18.24 -4.84 -19.14
CA GLY A 35 18.09 -5.29 -17.75
C GLY A 35 16.64 -5.64 -17.41
N VAL A 36 16.47 -6.70 -16.65
CA VAL A 36 15.20 -7.22 -16.15
C VAL A 36 15.34 -7.51 -14.66
N PHE A 37 14.39 -7.07 -13.85
CA PHE A 37 14.37 -7.28 -12.41
C PHE A 37 13.04 -7.90 -11.96
N SER A 38 13.08 -8.76 -10.94
CA SER A 38 11.89 -9.21 -10.22
C SER A 38 12.21 -9.51 -8.76
N ALA A 39 11.32 -9.11 -7.86
CA ALA A 39 11.44 -9.39 -6.43
C ALA A 39 11.14 -10.86 -6.07
N SER A 40 10.33 -11.54 -6.88
CA SER A 40 9.80 -12.88 -6.55
C SER A 40 10.38 -14.00 -7.44
N VAL A 41 10.75 -13.68 -8.68
CA VAL A 41 11.18 -14.68 -9.66
C VAL A 41 12.68 -15.00 -9.50
N PRO A 42 13.08 -16.28 -9.41
CA PRO A 42 14.49 -16.65 -9.30
C PRO A 42 15.30 -16.29 -10.55
N ALA A 43 16.55 -15.89 -10.36
CA ALA A 43 17.51 -15.56 -11.43
C ALA A 43 17.53 -16.57 -12.59
N LYS A 44 17.59 -17.88 -12.30
CA LYS A 44 17.59 -18.95 -13.33
C LYS A 44 16.34 -18.97 -14.20
N GLN A 45 15.20 -18.53 -13.67
CA GLN A 45 13.95 -18.45 -14.42
C GLN A 45 13.91 -17.15 -15.24
N LEU A 46 14.40 -16.04 -14.67
CA LEU A 46 14.57 -14.78 -15.42
C LEU A 46 15.51 -14.95 -16.62
N GLN A 47 16.61 -15.69 -16.50
CA GLN A 47 17.51 -16.02 -17.62
C GLN A 47 16.83 -16.81 -18.75
N LYS A 48 15.66 -17.42 -18.51
CA LYS A 48 14.92 -18.20 -19.52
C LYS A 48 13.75 -17.43 -20.14
N LEU A 49 13.64 -16.13 -19.84
CA LEU A 49 12.55 -15.31 -20.37
C LEU A 49 12.53 -15.34 -21.90
N PRO A 50 11.32 -15.34 -22.50
CA PRO A 50 11.17 -15.29 -23.94
C PRO A 50 11.73 -13.98 -24.52
N ASP A 51 11.78 -12.91 -23.74
CA ASP A 51 12.37 -11.61 -24.09
C ASP A 51 13.82 -11.71 -24.59
N PHE A 52 14.56 -12.72 -24.11
CA PHE A 52 15.95 -12.93 -24.48
C PHE A 52 16.11 -13.83 -25.70
N LYS A 53 15.00 -14.29 -26.28
CA LYS A 53 14.94 -15.11 -27.48
C LYS A 53 14.50 -14.25 -28.65
N GLY A 54 15.30 -14.18 -29.69
CA GLY A 54 14.86 -13.66 -30.98
C GLY A 54 14.12 -14.71 -31.81
N PRO A 55 13.68 -14.34 -33.03
CA PRO A 55 12.95 -15.25 -33.92
C PRO A 55 13.78 -16.46 -34.37
N ARG A 56 15.11 -16.35 -34.35
CA ARG A 56 16.05 -17.45 -34.60
C ARG A 56 16.97 -17.64 -33.40
N VAL A 57 17.54 -18.83 -33.25
CA VAL A 57 18.52 -19.13 -32.18
C VAL A 57 19.72 -18.18 -32.23
N ALA A 58 20.16 -17.77 -33.43
CA ALA A 58 21.24 -16.80 -33.62
C ALA A 58 20.90 -15.39 -33.10
N ASP A 59 19.61 -15.08 -32.93
CA ASP A 59 19.11 -13.79 -32.45
C ASP A 59 18.89 -13.80 -30.93
N TYR A 60 19.24 -14.88 -30.23
CA TYR A 60 19.15 -14.96 -28.78
C TYR A 60 20.23 -14.09 -28.15
N ALA A 61 19.97 -13.61 -26.93
CA ALA A 61 20.97 -12.90 -26.15
C ALA A 61 22.20 -13.80 -25.94
N ASN A 62 23.35 -13.29 -26.36
CA ASN A 62 24.64 -13.99 -26.26
C ASN A 62 25.01 -14.26 -24.80
N HIS A 63 24.75 -13.29 -23.93
CA HIS A 63 25.02 -13.37 -22.49
C HIS A 63 23.80 -12.91 -21.70
N LYS A 64 23.49 -13.59 -20.61
CA LYS A 64 22.35 -13.38 -19.70
C LYS A 64 22.88 -13.42 -18.26
N ILE A 65 23.61 -12.36 -17.94
CA ILE A 65 24.28 -12.16 -16.65
C ILE A 65 23.23 -12.02 -15.57
N ALA A 66 23.37 -12.72 -14.46
CA ALA A 66 22.41 -12.67 -13.37
C ALA A 66 23.04 -12.34 -12.02
N ALA A 67 22.29 -11.69 -11.14
CA ALA A 67 22.59 -11.60 -9.72
C ALA A 67 21.30 -11.68 -8.91
N TRP A 68 21.42 -12.10 -7.66
CA TRP A 68 20.29 -12.18 -6.74
C TRP A 68 20.71 -11.86 -5.32
N ARG A 69 19.76 -11.31 -4.57
CA ARG A 69 19.85 -11.03 -3.14
C ARG A 69 18.53 -11.43 -2.51
N LYS A 70 18.57 -12.45 -1.64
CA LYS A 70 17.37 -13.04 -1.02
C LYS A 70 17.60 -13.24 0.48
N PRO A 71 16.56 -13.23 1.31
CA PRO A 71 16.70 -13.56 2.71
C PRO A 71 17.19 -15.01 2.86
N SER A 72 18.24 -15.18 3.66
CA SER A 72 18.80 -16.48 4.01
C SER A 72 17.78 -17.31 4.77
N ARG A 73 17.88 -18.62 4.62
CA ARG A 73 17.09 -19.58 5.42
C ARG A 73 17.59 -19.65 6.86
N GLN A 74 18.80 -19.15 7.13
CA GLN A 74 19.37 -19.06 8.46
C GLN A 74 18.75 -17.88 9.21
N ARG A 75 18.38 -18.11 10.48
CA ARG A 75 17.90 -17.06 11.38
C ARG A 75 19.06 -16.56 12.23
N SER A 76 19.11 -15.25 12.43
CA SER A 76 20.00 -14.68 13.43
C SER A 76 19.63 -15.23 14.82
N ILE A 77 20.65 -15.52 15.63
CA ILE A 77 20.50 -15.92 17.03
C ILE A 77 20.10 -14.70 17.88
N VAL A 78 20.38 -13.49 17.39
CA VAL A 78 20.06 -12.24 18.08
C VAL A 78 18.58 -11.88 17.90
N PRO A 79 17.82 -11.64 18.99
CA PRO A 79 16.44 -11.17 18.90
C PRO A 79 16.34 -9.87 18.10
N ASN A 80 15.36 -9.76 17.21
CA ASN A 80 15.09 -8.60 16.35
C ASN A 80 16.22 -8.17 15.39
N ALA A 81 17.24 -8.99 15.16
CA ALA A 81 18.23 -8.70 14.12
C ALA A 81 17.61 -8.78 12.71
N PRO A 82 18.08 -7.95 11.76
CA PRO A 82 17.64 -8.02 10.37
C PRO A 82 17.93 -9.41 9.79
N PRO A 83 17.12 -9.86 8.81
CA PRO A 83 17.36 -11.14 8.15
C PRO A 83 18.75 -11.15 7.51
N ILE A 84 19.48 -12.25 7.70
CA ILE A 84 20.75 -12.46 7.01
C ILE A 84 20.43 -12.57 5.52
N MET A 85 21.15 -11.81 4.67
CA MET A 85 20.94 -11.85 3.23
C MET A 85 21.93 -12.81 2.56
N GLU A 86 21.42 -13.65 1.68
CA GLU A 86 22.22 -14.52 0.80
C GLU A 86 22.29 -13.86 -0.59
N THR A 87 23.50 -13.51 -1.02
CA THR A 87 23.76 -12.98 -2.35
C THR A 87 24.42 -14.03 -3.25
N GLY A 88 24.25 -13.88 -4.55
CA GLY A 88 24.95 -14.69 -5.55
C GLY A 88 24.82 -14.11 -6.94
N HIS A 89 25.61 -14.62 -7.86
CA HIS A 89 25.67 -14.15 -9.23
C HIS A 89 26.05 -15.26 -10.22
N ASP A 90 25.82 -14.97 -11.49
CA ASP A 90 26.20 -15.77 -12.65
C ASP A 90 26.68 -14.82 -13.76
N ASP A 91 27.93 -14.96 -14.16
CA ASP A 91 28.55 -14.11 -15.18
C ASP A 91 28.10 -14.45 -16.61
N ASP A 92 27.56 -15.65 -16.86
CA ASP A 92 27.18 -16.17 -18.18
C ASP A 92 28.20 -15.85 -19.31
N GLY A 93 29.50 -16.06 -19.04
CA GLY A 93 30.60 -15.81 -19.98
C GLY A 93 31.15 -14.38 -20.00
N GLU A 94 30.50 -13.43 -19.32
CA GLU A 94 30.97 -12.05 -19.14
C GLU A 94 31.64 -11.89 -17.78
N GLN A 95 32.90 -12.32 -17.70
CA GLN A 95 33.65 -12.34 -16.44
C GLN A 95 33.56 -11.00 -15.68
N TRP A 96 33.26 -11.08 -14.38
CA TRP A 96 33.07 -9.98 -13.44
C TRP A 96 31.75 -9.21 -13.55
N ALA A 97 30.91 -9.47 -14.55
CA ALA A 97 29.65 -8.75 -14.73
C ALA A 97 28.65 -9.07 -13.62
N GLY A 98 28.51 -10.35 -13.24
CA GLY A 98 27.59 -10.81 -12.21
C GLY A 98 27.92 -10.21 -10.85
N LYS A 99 29.20 -10.12 -10.49
CA LYS A 99 29.60 -9.47 -9.23
C LYS A 99 29.24 -7.98 -9.18
N ARG A 100 29.28 -7.29 -10.33
CA ARG A 100 28.83 -5.89 -10.44
C ARG A 100 27.32 -5.77 -10.27
N LEU A 101 26.54 -6.68 -10.86
CA LEU A 101 25.09 -6.72 -10.65
C LEU A 101 24.72 -7.04 -9.19
N GLU A 102 25.47 -7.93 -8.54
CA GLU A 102 25.32 -8.20 -7.11
C GLU A 102 25.56 -6.93 -6.28
N LYS A 103 26.61 -6.16 -6.63
CA LYS A 103 26.86 -4.85 -6.00
C LYS A 103 25.70 -3.88 -6.21
N VAL A 104 25.11 -3.80 -7.41
CA VAL A 104 23.93 -2.96 -7.66
C VAL A 104 22.77 -3.30 -6.72
N LEU A 105 22.47 -4.58 -6.52
CA LEU A 105 21.41 -5.01 -5.60
C LEU A 105 21.73 -4.66 -4.13
N ASN A 106 23.00 -4.74 -3.74
CA ASN A 106 23.44 -4.36 -2.40
C ASN A 106 23.37 -2.84 -2.18
N ASP A 107 23.87 -2.05 -3.13
CA ASP A 107 23.90 -0.59 -3.05
C ASP A 107 22.48 0.00 -3.00
N LEU A 108 21.51 -0.64 -3.68
CA LEU A 108 20.09 -0.27 -3.65
C LEU A 108 19.30 -0.94 -2.52
N GLU A 109 19.94 -1.79 -1.72
CA GLU A 109 19.34 -2.58 -0.64
C GLU A 109 18.08 -3.39 -1.02
N VAL A 110 17.94 -3.74 -2.28
CA VAL A 110 16.76 -4.42 -2.83
C VAL A 110 16.89 -5.94 -2.71
N GLU A 111 15.75 -6.60 -2.45
CA GLU A 111 15.63 -8.05 -2.49
C GLU A 111 15.02 -8.49 -3.82
N GLY A 112 15.60 -9.51 -4.44
CA GLY A 112 15.13 -10.04 -5.71
C GLY A 112 16.25 -10.60 -6.58
N SER A 113 15.92 -10.79 -7.84
CA SER A 113 16.85 -11.22 -8.89
C SER A 113 16.87 -10.20 -10.02
N VAL A 114 18.06 -9.92 -10.54
CA VAL A 114 18.27 -9.10 -11.73
C VAL A 114 18.98 -9.94 -12.79
N VAL A 115 18.58 -9.77 -14.04
CA VAL A 115 19.24 -10.35 -15.21
C VAL A 115 19.49 -9.25 -16.23
N VAL A 116 20.69 -9.19 -16.77
CA VAL A 116 21.03 -8.32 -17.90
C VAL A 116 21.35 -9.20 -19.09
N ALA A 117 20.56 -9.04 -20.15
CA ALA A 117 20.83 -9.64 -21.44
C ALA A 117 21.71 -8.71 -22.27
N ARG A 118 22.71 -9.29 -22.94
CA ARG A 118 23.55 -8.63 -23.95
C ARG A 118 23.40 -9.36 -25.28
N TRP A 119 23.08 -8.62 -26.34
CA TRP A 119 23.23 -9.06 -27.73
C TRP A 119 24.47 -8.39 -28.30
N MET A 120 25.37 -9.17 -28.88
CA MET A 120 26.66 -8.72 -29.40
C MET A 120 26.71 -8.96 -30.91
N LYS A 121 26.79 -7.89 -31.69
CA LYS A 121 27.07 -7.94 -33.13
C LYS A 121 28.52 -7.47 -33.38
N GLY A 122 29.49 -8.27 -32.97
CA GLY A 122 30.92 -7.94 -33.14
C GLY A 122 31.81 -8.40 -31.98
N GLY A 123 32.88 -7.64 -31.70
CA GLY A 123 33.83 -7.95 -30.63
C GLY A 123 33.49 -7.33 -29.27
N ASN A 124 34.38 -7.54 -28.29
CA ASN A 124 34.23 -6.94 -26.97
C ASN A 124 34.46 -5.43 -27.01
N ILE A 125 33.43 -4.66 -26.62
CA ILE A 125 33.48 -3.18 -26.55
C ILE A 125 34.28 -2.65 -25.35
N GLY A 126 35.11 -3.49 -24.72
CA GLY A 126 35.92 -3.13 -23.56
C GLY A 126 35.09 -2.91 -22.28
N PRO A 127 35.62 -2.16 -21.29
CA PRO A 127 34.99 -1.98 -19.99
C PRO A 127 33.64 -1.28 -20.01
N VAL A 128 33.34 -0.50 -21.06
CA VAL A 128 32.09 0.29 -21.16
C VAL A 128 30.84 -0.60 -21.09
N ARG A 129 30.92 -1.86 -21.54
CA ARG A 129 29.82 -2.83 -21.42
C ARG A 129 29.34 -3.01 -19.99
N PHE A 130 30.26 -3.03 -19.02
CA PHE A 130 29.91 -3.20 -17.62
C PHE A 130 29.15 -1.99 -17.08
N THR A 131 29.52 -0.78 -17.53
CA THR A 131 28.78 0.44 -17.20
C THR A 131 27.36 0.40 -17.75
N HIS A 132 27.17 -0.06 -18.99
CA HIS A 132 25.83 -0.24 -19.55
C HIS A 132 25.03 -1.31 -18.82
N MET A 133 25.65 -2.45 -18.48
CA MET A 133 25.02 -3.52 -17.69
C MET A 133 24.55 -3.01 -16.33
N GLU A 134 25.39 -2.28 -15.60
CA GLU A 134 25.02 -1.67 -14.32
C GLU A 134 23.89 -0.64 -14.49
N THR A 135 23.93 0.16 -15.56
CA THR A 135 22.92 1.18 -15.85
C THR A 135 21.55 0.55 -16.09
N VAL A 136 21.47 -0.43 -16.99
CA VAL A 136 20.19 -1.10 -17.29
C VAL A 136 19.68 -1.91 -16.09
N ALA A 137 20.57 -2.49 -15.28
CA ALA A 137 20.18 -3.14 -14.03
C ALA A 137 19.55 -2.15 -13.04
N LYS A 138 20.21 -1.00 -12.82
CA LYS A 138 19.68 0.08 -11.95
C LYS A 138 18.32 0.59 -12.44
N GLN A 139 18.16 0.79 -13.74
CA GLN A 139 16.88 1.23 -14.32
C GLN A 139 15.75 0.21 -14.09
N ALA A 140 16.02 -1.09 -14.25
CA ALA A 140 15.02 -2.14 -14.01
C ALA A 140 14.61 -2.18 -12.53
N VAL A 141 15.58 -2.07 -11.61
CA VAL A 141 15.32 -2.01 -10.17
C VAL A 141 14.56 -0.74 -9.79
N GLN A 142 14.90 0.41 -10.37
CA GLN A 142 14.22 1.68 -10.07
C GLN A 142 12.73 1.61 -10.44
N LYS A 143 12.40 1.06 -11.61
CA LYS A 143 10.99 0.88 -12.01
C LYS A 143 10.20 0.00 -11.03
N PHE A 144 10.84 -0.99 -10.41
CA PHE A 144 10.21 -1.78 -9.35
C PHE A 144 9.96 -0.93 -8.09
N LEU A 145 10.96 -0.14 -7.66
CA LEU A 145 10.83 0.72 -6.48
C LEU A 145 9.71 1.75 -6.66
N ASP A 146 9.62 2.36 -7.84
CA ASP A 146 8.57 3.32 -8.18
C ASP A 146 7.18 2.66 -8.11
N ALA A 147 7.02 1.47 -8.70
CA ALA A 147 5.77 0.72 -8.64
C ALA A 147 5.37 0.30 -7.21
N VAL A 148 6.34 -0.04 -6.35
CA VAL A 148 6.10 -0.33 -4.93
C VAL A 148 5.60 0.90 -4.19
N GLU A 149 6.18 2.07 -4.46
CA GLU A 149 5.79 3.33 -3.85
C GLU A 149 4.39 3.76 -4.30
N GLU A 150 4.08 3.67 -5.59
CA GLU A 150 2.74 3.92 -6.13
C GLU A 150 1.70 2.97 -5.52
N GLY A 151 2.05 1.69 -5.36
CA GLY A 151 1.22 0.69 -4.70
C GLY A 151 0.89 1.09 -3.26
N LYS A 152 1.90 1.47 -2.46
CA LYS A 152 1.70 1.94 -1.07
C LYS A 152 0.82 3.18 -1.00
N GLN A 153 1.02 4.15 -1.88
CA GLN A 153 0.23 5.36 -1.92
C GLN A 153 -1.23 5.08 -2.30
N SER A 154 -1.46 4.21 -3.28
CA SER A 154 -2.81 3.82 -3.69
C SER A 154 -3.58 3.12 -2.55
N GLU A 155 -2.93 2.21 -1.83
CA GLU A 155 -3.50 1.52 -0.67
C GLU A 155 -3.75 2.47 0.51
N ALA A 156 -2.83 3.40 0.78
CA ALA A 156 -3.03 4.44 1.79
C ALA A 156 -4.23 5.33 1.46
N ARG A 157 -4.40 5.72 0.19
CA ARG A 157 -5.57 6.50 -0.27
C ARG A 157 -6.88 5.72 -0.11
N LYS A 158 -6.91 4.44 -0.49
CA LYS A 158 -8.08 3.57 -0.30
C LYS A 158 -8.43 3.45 1.18
N ARG A 159 -7.45 3.17 2.05
CA ARG A 159 -7.65 3.10 3.51
C ARG A 159 -8.21 4.39 4.09
N LYS A 160 -7.65 5.54 3.70
CA LYS A 160 -8.13 6.85 4.13
C LYS A 160 -9.57 7.10 3.71
N LYS A 161 -9.95 6.73 2.48
CA LYS A 161 -11.33 6.87 1.98
C LYS A 161 -12.31 6.00 2.79
N VAL A 162 -11.94 4.75 3.05
CA VAL A 162 -12.77 3.82 3.86
C VAL A 162 -12.90 4.33 5.30
N GLU A 163 -11.81 4.83 5.89
CA GLU A 163 -11.83 5.40 7.23
C GLU A 163 -12.70 6.67 7.31
N GLU A 164 -12.61 7.55 6.31
CA GLU A 164 -13.43 8.75 6.23
C GLU A 164 -14.92 8.42 6.07
N GLU A 165 -15.26 7.46 5.23
CA GLU A 165 -16.64 6.97 5.07
C GLU A 165 -17.18 6.34 6.37
N ALA A 166 -16.35 5.53 7.06
CA ALA A 166 -16.71 4.97 8.35
C ALA A 166 -16.89 6.06 9.43
N ALA A 167 -16.05 7.11 9.42
CA ALA A 167 -16.17 8.25 10.32
C ALA A 167 -17.45 9.05 10.05
N LEU A 168 -17.80 9.27 8.78
CA LEU A 168 -19.06 9.90 8.37
C LEU A 168 -20.26 9.08 8.84
N HIS A 169 -20.25 7.77 8.62
CA HIS A 169 -21.33 6.89 9.07
C HIS A 169 -21.51 6.94 10.61
N ARG A 170 -20.41 6.92 11.37
CA ARG A 170 -20.43 7.08 12.84
C ARG A 170 -21.02 8.42 13.26
N LEU A 171 -20.68 9.51 12.56
CA LEU A 171 -21.22 10.85 12.85
C LEU A 171 -22.73 10.92 12.61
N ARG A 172 -23.21 10.36 11.49
CA ARG A 172 -24.65 10.29 11.19
C ARG A 172 -25.42 9.53 12.27
N ASN A 173 -24.92 8.38 12.70
CA ASN A 173 -25.56 7.60 13.76
C ASN A 173 -25.57 8.35 15.11
N ARG A 174 -24.47 9.04 15.45
CA ARG A 174 -24.40 9.88 16.65
C ARG A 174 -25.43 11.01 16.61
N LEU A 175 -25.62 11.66 15.47
CA LEU A 175 -26.61 12.71 15.29
C LEU A 175 -28.04 12.21 15.47
N ARG A 176 -28.38 11.05 14.90
CA ARG A 176 -29.69 10.39 15.13
C ARG A 176 -29.95 10.12 16.60
N ALA A 177 -28.97 9.52 17.29
CA ALA A 177 -29.07 9.25 18.72
C ALA A 177 -29.22 10.54 19.55
N ARG A 178 -28.52 11.61 19.17
CA ARG A 178 -28.65 12.93 19.83
C ARG A 178 -30.03 13.54 19.64
N ASP A 179 -30.61 13.44 18.44
CA ASP A 179 -31.97 13.94 18.21
C ASP A 179 -33.00 13.20 19.06
N GLN A 180 -32.86 11.88 19.20
CA GLN A 180 -33.70 11.07 20.09
C GLN A 180 -33.55 11.53 21.55
N ASN A 181 -32.32 11.75 22.02
CA ASN A 181 -32.07 12.25 23.38
C ASN A 181 -32.62 13.67 23.58
N ILE A 182 -32.51 14.56 22.60
CA ILE A 182 -33.07 15.91 22.68
C ILE A 182 -34.59 15.85 22.77
N ALA A 183 -35.24 14.97 22.01
CA ALA A 183 -36.68 14.78 22.06
C ALA A 183 -37.15 14.31 23.45
N THR A 184 -36.50 13.29 24.02
CA THR A 184 -36.83 12.79 25.37
C THR A 184 -36.57 13.82 26.45
N MET A 185 -35.45 14.55 26.41
CA MET A 185 -35.17 15.60 27.38
C MET A 185 -36.16 16.76 27.30
N ARG A 186 -36.63 17.12 26.09
CA ARG A 186 -37.68 18.14 25.93
C ARG A 186 -39.02 17.68 26.49
N GLN A 187 -39.36 16.41 26.30
CA GLN A 187 -40.56 15.82 26.89
C GLN A 187 -40.48 15.83 28.42
N LEU A 188 -39.38 15.37 29.00
CA LEU A 188 -39.14 15.43 30.45
C LEU A 188 -39.21 16.86 31.01
N LEU A 189 -38.64 17.82 30.29
CA LEU A 189 -38.71 19.23 30.67
C LEU A 189 -40.16 19.72 30.65
N ALA A 190 -40.93 19.41 29.60
CA ALA A 190 -42.34 19.78 29.51
C ALA A 190 -43.14 19.20 30.69
N ASP A 191 -42.98 17.90 30.96
CA ASP A 191 -43.65 17.20 32.06
C ASP A 191 -43.32 17.83 33.42
N LYS A 192 -42.03 18.09 33.70
CA LYS A 192 -41.61 18.73 34.96
C LYS A 192 -42.09 20.18 35.08
N THR A 193 -42.06 20.95 33.99
CA THR A 193 -42.56 22.33 34.02
C THR A 193 -44.07 22.39 34.22
N ALA A 194 -44.82 21.45 33.66
CA ALA A 194 -46.26 21.37 33.81
C ALA A 194 -46.64 20.96 35.24
N PHE A 195 -45.92 19.99 35.81
CA PHE A 195 -46.03 19.61 37.21
C PHE A 195 -45.77 20.80 38.16
N LEU A 196 -44.72 21.59 37.90
CA LEU A 196 -44.42 22.78 38.70
C LEU A 196 -45.50 23.88 38.59
N ALA A 197 -46.18 23.95 37.44
CA ALA A 197 -47.23 24.94 37.18
C ALA A 197 -48.65 24.47 37.57
N ASP A 198 -48.80 23.22 38.05
CA ASP A 198 -50.10 22.56 38.27
C ASP A 198 -51.04 22.62 37.05
N THR A 199 -50.44 22.42 35.86
CA THR A 199 -51.15 22.42 34.57
C THR A 199 -50.90 21.12 33.81
N ASP A 200 -51.78 20.81 32.85
CA ASP A 200 -51.56 19.65 31.96
C ASP A 200 -50.31 19.84 31.09
N PRO A 201 -49.52 18.77 30.87
CA PRO A 201 -48.31 18.83 30.07
C PRO A 201 -48.62 19.16 28.60
N VAL A 202 -48.11 20.31 28.15
CA VAL A 202 -48.20 20.70 26.74
C VAL A 202 -47.20 19.86 25.94
N PRO A 203 -47.64 19.12 24.91
CA PRO A 203 -46.74 18.30 24.11
C PRO A 203 -45.68 19.18 23.42
N PRO A 204 -44.40 18.78 23.44
CA PRO A 204 -43.35 19.51 22.75
C PRO A 204 -43.64 19.58 21.25
N THR A 205 -43.43 20.74 20.64
CA THR A 205 -43.71 20.97 19.21
C THR A 205 -42.87 20.02 18.35
N PRO A 206 -43.45 19.30 17.37
CA PRO A 206 -42.72 18.34 16.56
C PRO A 206 -41.67 19.05 15.70
N SER A 207 -40.39 18.73 15.95
CA SER A 207 -39.25 19.18 15.15
C SER A 207 -39.00 18.18 14.04
N LYS A 208 -39.05 18.62 12.76
CA LYS A 208 -38.61 17.78 11.63
C LYS A 208 -37.16 17.35 11.83
N THR A 209 -36.91 16.04 11.93
CA THR A 209 -35.56 15.49 11.98
C THR A 209 -34.93 15.57 10.59
N PRO A 210 -33.74 16.17 10.44
CA PRO A 210 -33.05 16.21 9.15
C PRO A 210 -32.64 14.80 8.68
N ASP A 211 -32.60 14.58 7.37
CA ASP A 211 -32.03 13.36 6.81
C ASP A 211 -30.50 13.49 6.70
N TYR A 212 -29.78 12.78 7.56
CA TYR A 212 -28.32 12.84 7.64
C TYR A 212 -27.59 12.10 6.53
N ASP A 213 -28.26 11.18 5.81
CA ASP A 213 -27.59 10.37 4.78
C ASP A 213 -27.27 11.18 3.53
N THR A 214 -28.07 12.23 3.25
CA THR A 214 -27.90 13.13 2.11
C THR A 214 -26.87 14.24 2.35
N MET A 215 -26.38 14.38 3.58
CA MET A 215 -25.53 15.51 3.96
C MET A 215 -24.03 15.19 3.88
N GLU A 216 -23.26 16.20 3.46
CA GLU A 216 -21.80 16.17 3.49
C GLU A 216 -21.25 16.52 4.89
N LYS A 217 -19.99 16.11 5.13
CA LYS A 217 -19.29 16.27 6.41
C LYS A 217 -19.41 17.68 7.02
N PRO A 218 -19.19 18.79 6.28
CA PRO A 218 -19.25 20.12 6.89
C PRO A 218 -20.64 20.49 7.39
N ALA A 219 -21.70 20.02 6.73
CA ALA A 219 -23.07 20.23 7.17
C ALA A 219 -23.38 19.41 8.43
N LEU A 220 -22.96 18.14 8.45
CA LEU A 220 -23.09 17.26 9.61
C LEU A 220 -22.38 17.83 10.84
N ASP A 221 -21.17 18.37 10.69
CA ASP A 221 -20.40 18.98 11.79
C ASP A 221 -21.11 20.21 12.38
N ARG A 222 -21.68 21.08 11.53
CA ARG A 222 -22.48 22.24 11.99
C ARG A 222 -23.70 21.81 12.78
N ILE A 223 -24.43 20.80 12.29
CA ILE A 223 -25.61 20.27 12.99
C ILE A 223 -25.16 19.64 14.32
N ASN A 224 -24.06 18.90 14.32
CA ASN A 224 -23.53 18.27 15.53
C ASN A 224 -23.24 19.30 16.62
N LYS A 225 -22.61 20.42 16.26
CA LYS A 225 -22.38 21.56 17.17
C LYS A 225 -23.69 22.21 17.64
N ALA A 226 -24.68 22.37 16.76
CA ALA A 226 -25.98 22.91 17.13
C ALA A 226 -26.76 21.98 18.09
N ARG A 227 -26.63 20.66 17.91
CA ARG A 227 -27.20 19.66 18.84
C ARG A 227 -26.50 19.69 20.20
N ASP A 228 -25.18 19.81 20.24
CA ASP A 228 -24.43 20.00 21.50
C ASP A 228 -24.93 21.22 22.28
N ALA A 229 -25.11 22.35 21.60
CA ALA A 229 -25.66 23.56 22.22
C ALA A 229 -27.10 23.34 22.73
N SER A 230 -27.92 22.62 21.97
CA SER A 230 -29.31 22.31 22.35
C SER A 230 -29.38 21.41 23.58
N VAL A 231 -28.55 20.36 23.64
CA VAL A 231 -28.43 19.47 24.82
C VAL A 231 -28.04 20.28 26.04
N THR A 232 -27.00 21.11 25.92
CA THR A 232 -26.50 21.95 27.01
C THR A 232 -27.59 22.90 27.53
N PHE A 233 -28.33 23.53 26.63
CA PHE A 233 -29.43 24.42 26.99
C PHE A 233 -30.56 23.70 27.73
N ILE A 234 -30.98 22.53 27.25
CA ILE A 234 -32.08 21.76 27.87
C ILE A 234 -31.66 21.26 29.26
N LEU A 235 -30.42 20.78 29.42
CA LEU A 235 -29.90 20.34 30.71
C LEU A 235 -29.88 21.48 31.72
N ALA A 236 -29.39 22.67 31.34
CA ALA A 236 -29.42 23.84 32.23
C ALA A 236 -30.84 24.20 32.66
N LYS A 237 -31.82 24.10 31.75
CA LYS A 237 -33.23 24.35 32.09
C LYS A 237 -33.84 23.28 32.98
N LEU A 238 -33.49 22.01 32.79
CA LEU A 238 -33.91 20.94 33.69
C LEU A 238 -33.37 21.17 35.11
N GLU A 239 -32.10 21.56 35.23
CA GLU A 239 -31.48 21.89 36.52
C GLU A 239 -32.19 23.07 37.20
N ASP A 240 -32.53 24.12 36.45
CA ASP A 240 -33.28 25.27 36.98
C ASP A 240 -34.69 24.87 37.49
N VAL A 241 -35.35 23.93 36.82
CA VAL A 241 -36.68 23.44 37.23
C VAL A 241 -36.56 22.54 38.45
N ASP A 242 -35.56 21.65 38.48
CA ASP A 242 -35.32 20.75 39.60
C ASP A 242 -35.04 21.51 40.89
N LYS A 243 -34.23 22.58 40.84
CA LYS A 243 -33.98 23.47 41.98
C LYS A 243 -35.22 24.17 42.53
N LYS A 244 -36.29 24.29 41.75
CA LYS A 244 -37.55 24.89 42.19
C LYS A 244 -38.56 23.87 42.71
N LEU A 245 -38.32 22.58 42.43
CA LEU A 245 -39.12 21.46 42.95
C LEU A 245 -38.59 20.93 44.29
N GLU A 246 -37.30 21.17 44.59
CA GLU A 246 -36.69 21.02 45.91
C GLU A 246 -37.16 22.09 46.90
#